data_AF-A0A2K8WNG9-F1
#
_entry.id   AF-A0A2K8WNG9-F1
#
_cell.length_a   1.000
_cell.length_b   1.000
_cell.length_c   1.000
_cell.angle_alpha   90.00
_cell.angle_beta   90.00
_cell.angle_gamma   90.00
#
_symmetry.space_group_name_H-M   'P 1'
#
loop_
_entity.id
_entity.type
_entity.pdbx_description
1 polymer ?
#
loop_
_entity_poly.entity_id
_entity_poly.type
_entity_poly.pdbx_seq_one_letter_code
_entity_poly.pdbx_strand_id
1 'polypeptide(L)'
;MNQMINRQWWVEKWLELLDSYRFKKRLERARNYAREGNVLNIEFKQNHLISEVQGSESQPYRVTLSLEAFSDEDWGYVIETMSEKALLAAQLLVGEMPSEIEQVFIKNGLSLFPFNLTDVKSRCTCPDKANPCKHIGAVYYQLADRFSEDPFIIFQLRGRSKEQILEALRICRGLKLSGKEPKPEMLGKIKSLPKRKAKANKTSVPLSIDSFWEYNEPLDSSLVVITPPTDNKNILDVLGAIPLPYNDSQAVMQYLQQVYNAVPIKVMEIALTENN
;
A
#
# COMPACT_ATOMS: atom_id res chain seq x y z
N MET A 1 -3.31 31.78 8.85
CA MET A 1 -3.48 31.20 7.50
C MET A 1 -3.63 29.70 7.68
N ASN A 2 -4.86 29.19 7.77
CA ASN A 2 -5.12 27.76 7.95
C ASN A 2 -4.75 27.05 6.65
N GLN A 3 -3.58 26.40 6.62
CA GLN A 3 -3.27 25.42 5.61
C GLN A 3 -4.35 24.33 5.70
N MET A 4 -5.22 24.23 4.70
CA MET A 4 -6.03 23.03 4.50
C MET A 4 -5.04 21.91 4.21
N ILE A 5 -4.69 21.16 5.26
CA ILE A 5 -3.99 19.89 5.10
C ILE A 5 -4.97 19.00 4.34
N ASN A 6 -4.72 18.78 3.06
CA ASN A 6 -5.43 17.77 2.28
C ASN A 6 -5.10 16.42 2.91
N ARG A 7 -6.00 15.91 3.77
CA ARG A 7 -5.81 14.64 4.46
C ARG A 7 -6.12 13.52 3.49
N GLN A 8 -5.40 12.42 3.60
CA GLN A 8 -5.67 11.27 2.75
C GLN A 8 -7.06 10.70 3.05
N TRP A 9 -7.80 10.30 2.01
CA TRP A 9 -9.22 9.93 2.11
C TRP A 9 -9.48 8.82 3.15
N TRP A 10 -8.55 7.88 3.34
CA TRP A 10 -8.67 6.79 4.32
C TRP A 10 -8.55 7.27 5.77
N VAL A 11 -7.79 8.35 5.99
CA VAL A 11 -7.73 9.02 7.29
C VAL A 11 -9.03 9.74 7.56
N GLU A 12 -9.60 10.39 6.55
CA GLU A 12 -10.91 11.04 6.64
C GLU A 12 -12.01 10.03 6.98
N LYS A 13 -12.03 8.88 6.31
CA LYS A 13 -12.95 7.76 6.64
C LYS A 13 -12.86 7.32 8.10
N TRP A 14 -11.65 7.21 8.63
CA TRP A 14 -11.47 6.87 10.04
C TRP A 14 -11.97 7.99 10.97
N LEU A 15 -11.75 9.27 10.63
CA LEU A 15 -12.22 10.39 11.43
C LEU A 15 -13.76 10.55 11.37
N GLU A 16 -14.37 10.30 10.21
CA GLU A 16 -15.83 10.22 10.04
C GLU A 16 -16.43 9.15 10.98
N LEU A 17 -15.76 8.01 11.12
CA LEU A 17 -16.15 6.96 12.07
C LEU A 17 -16.14 7.48 13.51
N LEU A 18 -15.13 8.28 13.90
CA LEU A 18 -15.09 8.89 15.24
C LEU A 18 -16.20 9.94 15.40
N ASP A 19 -16.42 10.78 14.39
CA ASP A 19 -17.42 11.85 14.43
C ASP A 19 -18.86 11.33 14.45
N SER A 20 -19.09 10.10 13.97
CA SER A 20 -20.36 9.37 14.09
C SER A 20 -20.73 9.02 15.55
N TYR A 21 -19.76 9.07 16.47
CA TYR A 21 -20.00 8.70 17.86
C TYR A 21 -20.89 9.70 18.59
N ARG A 22 -21.90 9.18 19.29
CA ARG A 22 -22.96 9.96 19.94
C ARG A 22 -22.48 10.97 20.99
N PHE A 23 -21.30 10.80 21.60
CA PHE A 23 -20.78 11.71 22.64
C PHE A 23 -19.60 12.55 22.16
N LYS A 24 -19.89 13.57 21.35
CA LYS A 24 -18.88 14.46 20.74
C LYS A 24 -17.94 15.14 21.75
N LYS A 25 -18.47 15.70 22.84
CA LYS A 25 -17.65 16.36 23.90
C LYS A 25 -16.61 15.43 24.53
N ARG A 26 -16.92 14.13 24.61
CA ARG A 26 -16.01 13.13 25.16
C ARG A 26 -14.84 12.88 24.22
N LEU A 27 -15.10 12.80 22.92
CA LEU A 27 -14.06 12.67 21.90
C LEU A 27 -13.23 13.95 21.75
N GLU A 28 -13.84 15.12 21.86
CA GLU A 28 -13.12 16.40 21.84
C GLU A 28 -12.07 16.47 22.97
N ARG A 29 -12.46 16.09 24.20
CA ARG A 29 -11.52 15.97 25.31
C ARG A 29 -10.39 14.97 25.01
N ALA A 30 -10.73 13.83 24.42
CA ALA A 30 -9.77 12.80 24.08
C ALA A 30 -8.79 13.25 22.97
N ARG A 31 -9.27 14.03 22.00
CA ARG A 31 -8.47 14.65 20.93
C ARG A 31 -7.43 15.62 21.49
N ASN A 32 -7.84 16.48 22.43
CA ASN A 32 -6.91 17.39 23.10
C ASN A 32 -5.87 16.60 23.90
N TYR A 33 -6.31 15.56 24.60
CA TYR A 33 -5.41 14.68 25.37
C TYR A 33 -4.35 14.00 24.49
N ALA A 34 -4.71 13.57 23.26
CA ALA A 34 -3.74 13.04 22.30
C ALA A 34 -2.74 14.11 21.85
N ARG A 35 -3.22 15.32 21.52
CA ARG A 35 -2.39 16.46 21.07
C ARG A 35 -1.40 16.95 22.11
N GLU A 36 -1.74 16.80 23.38
CA GLU A 36 -0.86 17.10 24.52
C GLU A 36 0.28 16.08 24.68
N GLY A 37 0.36 15.04 23.84
CA GLY A 37 1.43 14.04 23.87
C GLY A 37 1.26 12.96 24.94
N ASN A 38 0.03 12.76 25.45
CA ASN A 38 -0.22 11.78 26.50
C ASN A 38 -0.24 10.32 25.99
N VAL A 39 -0.25 10.09 24.68
CA VAL A 39 -0.09 8.75 24.10
C VAL A 39 1.40 8.48 23.94
N LEU A 40 1.96 7.62 24.80
CA LEU A 40 3.40 7.44 24.94
C LEU A 40 3.98 6.54 23.84
N ASN A 41 3.24 5.49 23.48
CA ASN A 41 3.62 4.58 22.40
C ASN A 41 2.38 4.00 21.71
N ILE A 42 2.60 3.42 20.52
CA ILE A 42 1.66 2.57 19.82
C ILE A 42 2.46 1.45 19.19
N GLU A 43 2.14 0.23 19.59
CA GLU A 43 2.71 -1.01 19.07
C GLU A 43 1.61 -1.85 18.43
N PHE A 44 1.92 -2.45 17.29
CA PHE A 44 1.03 -3.42 16.64
C PHE A 44 1.54 -4.84 16.87
N LYS A 45 0.71 -5.70 17.45
CA LYS A 45 0.97 -7.14 17.59
C LYS A 45 -0.12 -7.88 16.85
N GLN A 46 0.23 -8.48 15.72
CA GLN A 46 -0.74 -9.14 14.82
C GLN A 46 -1.85 -8.15 14.42
N ASN A 47 -3.12 -8.45 14.76
CA ASN A 47 -4.30 -7.62 14.52
C ASN A 47 -4.71 -6.76 15.73
N HIS A 48 -3.86 -6.67 16.75
CA HIS A 48 -4.09 -5.86 17.94
C HIS A 48 -3.14 -4.66 17.97
N LEU A 49 -3.69 -3.51 18.33
CA LEU A 49 -2.94 -2.34 18.74
C LEU A 49 -2.85 -2.33 20.26
N ILE A 50 -1.65 -2.13 20.79
CA ILE A 50 -1.39 -1.91 22.22
C ILE A 50 -0.72 -0.55 22.36
N SER A 51 -1.16 0.23 23.34
CA SER A 51 -0.65 1.57 23.60
C SER A 51 -0.59 1.84 25.09
N GLU A 52 0.45 2.55 25.52
CA GLU A 52 0.58 3.11 26.85
C GLU A 52 0.21 4.59 26.81
N VAL A 53 -0.72 4.97 27.68
CA VAL A 53 -1.27 6.32 27.73
C VAL A 53 -1.07 6.88 29.13
N GLN A 54 -0.40 8.02 29.23
CA GLN A 54 -0.21 8.71 30.49
C GLN A 54 -1.56 9.01 31.13
N GLY A 55 -1.68 8.70 32.42
CA GLY A 55 -2.86 8.89 33.22
C GLY A 55 -2.60 9.79 34.42
N SER A 56 -3.55 9.79 35.36
CA SER A 56 -3.40 10.41 36.68
C SER A 56 -2.60 9.55 37.66
N GLU A 57 -2.37 8.27 37.34
CA GLU A 57 -1.56 7.35 38.14
C GLU A 57 -0.08 7.44 37.77
N SER A 58 0.78 6.94 38.66
CA SER A 58 2.23 6.88 38.43
C SER A 58 2.63 5.98 37.25
N GLN A 59 1.85 4.92 37.01
CA GLN A 59 2.03 4.01 35.89
C GLN A 59 1.05 4.35 34.76
N PRO A 60 1.51 4.41 33.49
CA PRO A 60 0.63 4.62 32.34
C PRO A 60 -0.46 3.55 32.24
N TYR A 61 -1.64 3.94 31.73
CA TYR A 61 -2.71 3.00 31.45
C TYR A 61 -2.45 2.28 30.13
N ARG A 62 -2.77 0.99 30.08
CA ARG A 62 -2.68 0.17 28.87
C ARG A 62 -4.00 0.22 28.13
N VAL A 63 -3.95 0.65 26.88
CA VAL A 63 -5.04 0.60 25.92
C VAL A 63 -4.79 -0.54 24.93
N THR A 64 -5.83 -1.30 24.62
CA THR A 64 -5.81 -2.33 23.59
C THR A 64 -6.97 -2.10 22.63
N LEU A 65 -6.71 -2.20 21.34
CA LEU A 65 -7.69 -2.00 20.27
C LEU A 65 -7.54 -3.14 19.25
N SER A 66 -8.65 -3.65 18.75
CA SER A 66 -8.68 -4.61 17.64
C SER A 66 -9.92 -4.48 16.79
N LEU A 67 -9.81 -4.85 15.53
CA LEU A 67 -10.94 -5.11 14.65
C LEU A 67 -11.16 -6.62 14.53
N GLU A 68 -12.33 -6.99 14.05
CA GLU A 68 -12.56 -8.36 13.59
C GLU A 68 -11.68 -8.62 12.36
N ALA A 69 -10.80 -9.62 12.50
CA ALA A 69 -9.91 -10.05 11.44
C ALA A 69 -10.70 -10.88 10.41
N PHE A 70 -10.36 -10.72 9.14
CA PHE A 70 -10.92 -11.56 8.10
C PHE A 70 -10.24 -12.93 8.08
N SER A 71 -10.94 -13.94 7.59
CA SER A 71 -10.38 -15.28 7.47
C SER A 71 -9.27 -15.35 6.41
N ASP A 72 -8.48 -16.42 6.43
CA ASP A 72 -7.50 -16.68 5.35
C ASP A 72 -8.22 -16.76 3.98
N GLU A 73 -9.41 -17.37 3.95
CA GLU A 73 -10.22 -17.51 2.74
C GLU A 73 -10.67 -16.16 2.19
N ASP A 74 -11.25 -15.31 3.05
CA ASP A 74 -11.66 -13.95 2.71
C ASP A 74 -10.51 -13.14 2.11
N TRP A 75 -9.35 -13.19 2.75
CA TRP A 75 -8.15 -12.53 2.25
C TRP A 75 -7.69 -13.08 0.90
N GLY A 76 -7.86 -14.38 0.66
CA GLY A 76 -7.58 -15.00 -0.63
C GLY A 76 -8.37 -14.37 -1.77
N TYR A 77 -9.69 -14.27 -1.62
CA TYR A 77 -10.57 -13.68 -2.63
C TYR A 77 -10.35 -12.17 -2.80
N VAL A 78 -10.11 -11.46 -1.69
CA VAL A 78 -9.74 -10.04 -1.73
C VAL A 78 -8.47 -9.82 -2.55
N ILE A 79 -7.41 -10.60 -2.32
CA ILE A 79 -6.13 -10.46 -3.04
C ILE A 79 -6.29 -10.81 -4.52
N GLU A 80 -7.05 -11.86 -4.83
CA GLU A 80 -7.40 -12.20 -6.21
C GLU A 80 -8.05 -11.01 -6.91
N THR A 81 -9.11 -10.45 -6.33
CA THR A 81 -9.84 -9.28 -6.86
C THR A 81 -8.93 -8.05 -6.98
N MET A 82 -8.07 -7.78 -5.99
CA MET A 82 -7.07 -6.69 -6.05
C MET A 82 -6.12 -6.89 -7.25
N SER A 83 -5.72 -8.14 -7.51
CA SER A 83 -4.77 -8.48 -8.58
C SER A 83 -5.36 -8.38 -9.99
N GLU A 84 -6.68 -8.24 -10.15
CA GLU A 84 -7.33 -8.04 -11.45
C GLU A 84 -7.07 -6.64 -12.02
N LYS A 85 -6.88 -5.65 -11.13
CA LYS A 85 -6.64 -4.26 -11.51
C LYS A 85 -5.18 -3.91 -11.28
N ALA A 86 -4.39 -3.86 -12.35
CA ALA A 86 -2.95 -3.56 -12.30
C ALA A 86 -2.64 -2.25 -11.55
N LEU A 87 -3.50 -1.23 -11.68
CA LEU A 87 -3.33 0.06 -11.00
C LEU A 87 -3.43 -0.06 -9.48
N LEU A 88 -4.41 -0.81 -8.95
CA LEU A 88 -4.57 -0.99 -7.50
C LEU A 88 -3.36 -1.71 -6.90
N ALA A 89 -2.92 -2.77 -7.57
CA ALA A 89 -1.75 -3.52 -7.14
C ALA A 89 -0.47 -2.66 -7.18
N ALA A 90 -0.31 -1.82 -8.21
CA ALA A 90 0.83 -0.91 -8.33
C ALA A 90 0.86 0.16 -7.22
N GLN A 91 -0.29 0.80 -6.93
CA GLN A 91 -0.42 1.78 -5.85
C GLN A 91 -0.09 1.17 -4.49
N LEU A 92 -0.61 -0.02 -4.18
CA LEU A 92 -0.28 -0.74 -2.95
C LEU A 92 1.22 -1.08 -2.88
N LEU A 93 1.82 -1.50 -3.99
CA LEU A 93 3.26 -1.81 -4.05
C LEU A 93 4.16 -0.60 -3.74
N VAL A 94 3.71 0.62 -4.05
CA VAL A 94 4.42 1.87 -3.70
C VAL A 94 4.03 2.45 -2.35
N GLY A 95 3.14 1.80 -1.60
CA GLY A 95 2.74 2.24 -0.25
C GLY A 95 1.52 3.15 -0.22
N GLU A 96 0.83 3.36 -1.34
CA GLU A 96 -0.36 4.22 -1.42
C GLU A 96 -1.65 3.39 -1.33
N MET A 97 -2.68 3.97 -0.69
CA MET A 97 -4.00 3.35 -0.60
C MET A 97 -4.89 3.77 -1.79
N PRO A 98 -5.28 2.84 -2.68
CA PRO A 98 -6.13 3.15 -3.82
C PRO A 98 -7.52 3.64 -3.43
N SER A 99 -8.07 4.63 -4.13
CA SER A 99 -9.45 5.12 -3.91
C SER A 99 -10.52 4.04 -4.09
N GLU A 100 -10.30 3.08 -4.99
CA GLU A 100 -11.26 2.00 -5.26
C GLU A 100 -11.08 0.79 -4.34
N ILE A 101 -10.18 0.85 -3.35
CA ILE A 101 -9.87 -0.30 -2.50
C ILE A 101 -11.11 -0.80 -1.75
N GLU A 102 -11.99 0.08 -1.27
CA GLU A 102 -13.21 -0.31 -0.56
C GLU A 102 -14.13 -1.12 -1.46
N GLN A 103 -14.19 -0.80 -2.76
CA GLN A 103 -15.00 -1.55 -3.73
C GLN A 103 -14.49 -2.99 -3.87
N VAL A 104 -13.19 -3.23 -3.71
CA VAL A 104 -12.64 -4.58 -3.69
C VAL A 104 -13.17 -5.37 -2.50
N PHE A 105 -13.15 -4.80 -1.30
CA PHE A 105 -13.71 -5.46 -0.12
C PHE A 105 -15.23 -5.67 -0.24
N ILE A 106 -15.97 -4.67 -0.73
CA ILE A 106 -17.43 -4.74 -0.90
C ILE A 106 -17.83 -5.85 -1.89
N LYS A 107 -17.11 -6.01 -3.00
CA LYS A 107 -17.33 -7.10 -3.96
C LYS A 107 -17.18 -8.49 -3.33
N ASN A 108 -16.37 -8.60 -2.29
CA ASN A 108 -16.15 -9.83 -1.53
C ASN A 108 -17.06 -9.94 -0.30
N GLY A 109 -18.07 -9.06 -0.16
CA GLY A 109 -18.99 -9.06 0.98
C GLY A 109 -18.38 -8.53 2.29
N LEU A 110 -17.25 -7.84 2.21
CA LEU A 110 -16.49 -7.34 3.36
C LEU A 110 -16.49 -5.82 3.42
N SER A 111 -16.19 -5.26 4.59
CA SER A 111 -15.95 -3.83 4.76
C SER A 111 -14.59 -3.59 5.37
N LEU A 112 -13.70 -2.90 4.65
CA LEU A 112 -12.34 -2.61 5.13
C LEU A 112 -12.40 -1.78 6.42
N PHE A 113 -13.13 -0.68 6.38
CA PHE A 113 -13.37 0.18 7.54
C PHE A 113 -14.56 -0.36 8.37
N PRO A 114 -14.55 -0.15 9.69
CA PRO A 114 -15.71 -0.44 10.52
C PRO A 114 -16.87 0.50 10.17
N PHE A 115 -18.12 0.03 10.31
CA PHE A 115 -19.29 0.88 10.06
C PHE A 115 -19.59 1.77 11.25
N ASN A 116 -19.40 1.23 12.46
CA ASN A 116 -19.67 1.94 13.71
C ASN A 116 -18.46 1.87 14.64
N LEU A 117 -18.30 2.88 15.49
CA LEU A 117 -17.21 2.88 16.46
C LEU A 117 -17.29 1.70 17.45
N THR A 118 -18.46 1.10 17.62
CA THR A 118 -18.68 -0.12 18.43
C THR A 118 -18.04 -1.37 17.84
N ASP A 119 -17.78 -1.39 16.54
CA ASP A 119 -17.10 -2.49 15.85
C ASP A 119 -15.61 -2.51 16.21
N VAL A 120 -15.10 -1.37 16.69
CA VAL A 120 -13.73 -1.23 17.22
C VAL A 120 -13.71 -1.74 18.66
N LYS A 121 -13.27 -2.99 18.84
CA LYS A 121 -13.14 -3.60 20.17
C LYS A 121 -11.98 -2.95 20.90
N SER A 122 -12.28 -2.17 21.94
CA SER A 122 -11.28 -1.46 22.72
C SER A 122 -11.41 -1.72 24.22
N ARG A 123 -10.28 -1.71 24.91
CA ARG A 123 -10.16 -1.91 26.36
C ARG A 123 -9.11 -0.95 26.90
N CYS A 124 -9.33 -0.42 28.10
CA CYS A 124 -8.34 0.37 28.83
C CYS A 124 -8.29 -0.10 30.29
N THR A 125 -7.11 -0.04 30.91
CA THR A 125 -6.92 -0.38 32.32
C THR A 125 -7.26 0.76 33.28
N CYS A 126 -7.74 1.91 32.79
CA CYS A 126 -8.12 3.04 33.63
C CYS A 126 -9.42 2.78 34.42
N PRO A 127 -9.67 3.50 35.53
CA PRO A 127 -10.87 3.31 36.35
C PRO A 127 -12.17 3.84 35.71
N ASP A 128 -12.11 4.57 34.57
CA ASP A 128 -13.31 5.01 33.84
C ASP A 128 -13.98 3.80 33.16
N LYS A 129 -15.24 3.53 33.56
CA LYS A 129 -16.05 2.42 33.03
C LYS A 129 -16.64 2.70 31.64
N ALA A 130 -16.58 3.95 31.17
CA ALA A 130 -17.12 4.30 29.86
C ALA A 130 -16.19 3.85 28.73
N ASN A 131 -16.80 3.39 27.62
CA ASN A 131 -16.10 2.98 26.42
C ASN A 131 -16.60 3.76 25.18
N PRO A 132 -15.74 4.53 24.49
CA PRO A 132 -14.35 4.85 24.83
C PRO A 132 -14.22 5.77 26.05
N CYS A 133 -13.20 5.54 26.88
CA CYS A 133 -12.73 6.51 27.86
C CYS A 133 -11.83 7.56 27.18
N LYS A 134 -11.38 8.60 27.90
CA LYS A 134 -10.48 9.62 27.32
C LYS A 134 -9.20 9.02 26.72
N HIS A 135 -8.66 7.95 27.32
CA HIS A 135 -7.43 7.29 26.85
C HIS A 135 -7.66 6.51 25.56
N ILE A 136 -8.78 5.77 25.47
CA ILE A 136 -9.15 5.04 24.24
C ILE A 136 -9.38 6.04 23.11
N GLY A 137 -10.14 7.11 23.37
CA GLY A 137 -10.36 8.16 22.37
C GLY A 137 -9.04 8.83 21.93
N ALA A 138 -8.09 9.03 22.83
CA ALA A 138 -6.79 9.60 22.48
C ALA A 138 -6.03 8.67 21.52
N VAL A 139 -6.05 7.35 21.78
CA VAL A 139 -5.48 6.35 20.88
C VAL A 139 -6.20 6.29 19.53
N TYR A 140 -7.52 6.48 19.49
CA TYR A 140 -8.25 6.56 18.22
C TYR A 140 -7.78 7.72 17.32
N TYR A 141 -7.53 8.89 17.91
CA TYR A 141 -6.98 10.02 17.16
C TYR A 141 -5.53 9.81 16.78
N GLN A 142 -4.70 9.26 17.66
CA GLN A 142 -3.30 8.96 17.35
C GLN A 142 -3.17 7.88 16.26
N LEU A 143 -4.12 6.93 16.20
CA LEU A 143 -4.21 5.94 15.14
C LEU A 143 -4.52 6.59 13.78
N ALA A 144 -5.29 7.68 13.74
CA ALA A 144 -5.52 8.44 12.52
C ALA A 144 -4.22 9.01 11.93
N ASP A 145 -3.33 9.52 12.81
CA ASP A 145 -2.02 10.00 12.39
C ASP A 145 -1.15 8.84 11.86
N ARG A 146 -1.20 7.67 12.50
CA ARG A 146 -0.50 6.46 12.00
C ARG A 146 -1.01 5.99 10.65
N PHE A 147 -2.32 6.10 10.38
CA PHE A 147 -2.84 5.81 9.04
C PHE A 147 -2.32 6.76 7.97
N SER A 148 -2.05 8.02 8.32
CA SER A 148 -1.45 8.98 7.38
C SER A 148 -0.01 8.62 7.01
N GLU A 149 0.71 7.95 7.93
CA GLU A 149 2.09 7.48 7.73
C GLU A 149 2.15 6.14 6.98
N ASP A 150 1.30 5.18 7.36
CA ASP A 150 1.22 3.86 6.74
C ASP A 150 -0.24 3.38 6.59
N PRO A 151 -0.78 3.37 5.36
CA PRO A 151 -2.14 2.91 5.13
C PRO A 151 -2.30 1.40 5.37
N PHE A 152 -1.23 0.60 5.39
CA PHE A 152 -1.34 -0.85 5.60
C PHE A 152 -1.75 -1.25 7.01
N ILE A 153 -1.71 -0.31 7.96
CA ILE A 153 -2.14 -0.56 9.34
C ILE A 153 -3.61 -1.01 9.39
N ILE A 154 -4.48 -0.49 8.52
CA ILE A 154 -5.89 -0.93 8.52
C ILE A 154 -6.01 -2.40 8.10
N PHE A 155 -5.18 -2.84 7.14
CA PHE A 155 -5.12 -4.25 6.77
C PHE A 155 -4.57 -5.12 7.89
N GLN A 156 -3.58 -4.60 8.63
CA GLN A 156 -3.00 -5.30 9.77
C GLN A 156 -4.07 -5.51 10.86
N LEU A 157 -4.88 -4.50 11.16
CA LEU A 157 -6.02 -4.63 12.06
C LEU A 157 -7.07 -5.64 11.55
N ARG A 158 -7.16 -5.82 10.22
CA ARG A 158 -7.98 -6.85 9.56
C ARG A 158 -7.28 -8.21 9.39
N GLY A 159 -6.09 -8.38 9.99
CA GLY A 159 -5.39 -9.66 10.06
C GLY A 159 -4.30 -9.89 9.00
N ARG A 160 -3.95 -8.89 8.17
CA ARG A 160 -2.84 -9.00 7.21
C ARG A 160 -1.82 -7.88 7.30
N SER A 161 -0.57 -8.29 7.45
CA SER A 161 0.57 -7.39 7.31
C SER A 161 0.78 -6.94 5.86
N LYS A 162 1.46 -5.80 5.70
CA LYS A 162 1.93 -5.28 4.43
C LYS A 162 2.69 -6.31 3.63
N GLU A 163 3.64 -7.01 4.27
CA GLU A 163 4.50 -7.99 3.63
C GLU A 163 3.71 -9.15 3.04
N GLN A 164 2.68 -9.62 3.75
CA GLN A 164 1.81 -10.70 3.28
C GLN A 164 1.01 -10.28 2.04
N ILE A 165 0.44 -9.07 2.04
CA ILE A 165 -0.35 -8.55 0.92
C ILE A 165 0.53 -8.36 -0.30
N LEU A 166 1.67 -7.69 -0.15
CA LEU A 166 2.58 -7.41 -1.26
C LEU A 166 3.15 -8.70 -1.87
N GLU A 167 3.50 -9.68 -1.04
CA GLU A 167 3.97 -10.97 -1.54
C GLU A 167 2.88 -11.73 -2.30
N ALA A 168 1.65 -11.75 -1.78
CA ALA A 168 0.53 -12.39 -2.45
C ALA A 168 0.21 -11.75 -3.80
N LEU A 169 0.24 -10.41 -3.88
CA LEU A 169 0.08 -9.69 -5.14
C LEU A 169 1.19 -10.00 -6.16
N ARG A 170 2.45 -10.14 -5.70
CA ARG A 170 3.57 -10.54 -6.57
C ARG A 170 3.39 -11.96 -7.11
N ILE A 171 2.97 -12.90 -6.26
CA ILE A 171 2.69 -14.28 -6.67
C ILE A 171 1.54 -14.32 -7.69
N CYS A 172 0.44 -13.60 -7.43
CA CYS A 172 -0.65 -13.47 -8.39
C CYS A 172 -0.16 -12.98 -9.76
N ARG A 173 0.64 -11.91 -9.77
CA ARG A 173 1.19 -11.35 -11.01
C ARG A 173 2.07 -12.37 -11.74
N GLY A 174 2.97 -13.05 -11.03
CA GLY A 174 3.84 -14.07 -11.63
C GLY A 174 3.08 -15.26 -12.22
N LEU A 175 2.01 -15.71 -11.55
CA LEU A 175 1.14 -16.78 -12.06
C LEU A 175 0.38 -16.35 -13.32
N LYS A 176 -0.23 -15.16 -13.30
CA LYS A 176 -0.94 -14.59 -14.46
C LYS A 176 -0.02 -14.46 -15.67
N LEU A 177 1.22 -14.00 -15.48
CA LEU A 177 2.23 -13.93 -16.55
C LEU A 177 2.63 -15.31 -17.09
N SER A 178 2.56 -16.35 -16.26
CA SER A 178 2.84 -17.74 -16.65
C SER A 178 1.61 -18.48 -17.21
N GLY A 179 0.51 -17.78 -17.46
CA GLY A 179 -0.76 -18.37 -17.93
C GLY A 179 -1.47 -19.27 -16.91
N LYS A 180 -1.14 -19.16 -15.63
CA LYS A 180 -1.76 -19.93 -14.55
C LYS A 180 -2.70 -19.03 -13.73
N GLU A 181 -3.87 -19.53 -13.39
CA GLU A 181 -4.77 -18.83 -12.48
C GLU A 181 -4.33 -19.02 -11.02
N PRO A 182 -4.25 -17.94 -10.23
CA PRO A 182 -3.99 -18.04 -8.81
C PRO A 182 -5.19 -18.65 -8.09
N LYS A 183 -4.95 -19.51 -7.10
CA LYS A 183 -6.02 -20.07 -6.25
C LYS A 183 -6.17 -19.23 -4.97
N PRO A 184 -7.37 -18.71 -4.65
CA PRO A 184 -7.62 -17.88 -3.45
C PRO A 184 -7.10 -18.51 -2.15
N GLU A 185 -7.35 -19.81 -1.95
CA GLU A 185 -6.90 -20.53 -0.75
C GLU A 185 -5.38 -20.48 -0.52
N MET A 186 -4.61 -20.44 -1.60
CA MET A 186 -3.15 -20.35 -1.52
C MET A 186 -2.72 -18.94 -1.11
N LEU A 187 -3.36 -17.92 -1.67
CA LEU A 187 -3.08 -16.51 -1.40
C LEU A 187 -3.36 -16.15 0.07
N GLY A 188 -4.48 -16.63 0.59
CA GLY A 188 -4.87 -16.50 1.99
C GLY A 188 -3.87 -17.09 2.97
N LYS A 189 -3.21 -18.19 2.61
CA LYS A 189 -2.28 -18.89 3.52
C LYS A 189 -0.87 -18.30 3.50
N ILE A 190 -0.61 -17.22 2.78
CA ILE A 190 0.70 -16.55 2.75
C ILE A 190 0.94 -15.89 4.10
N LYS A 191 1.78 -16.52 4.94
CA LYS A 191 2.09 -16.07 6.30
C LYS A 191 3.27 -15.10 6.36
N SER A 192 4.15 -15.10 5.37
CA SER A 192 5.29 -14.19 5.27
C SER A 192 5.93 -14.31 3.90
N LEU A 193 6.76 -13.34 3.51
CA LEU A 193 7.72 -13.52 2.41
C LEU A 193 8.37 -14.90 2.59
N PRO A 194 8.37 -15.80 1.59
CA PRO A 194 9.36 -16.85 1.60
C PRO A 194 10.68 -16.10 1.80
N LYS A 195 11.45 -16.45 2.84
CA LYS A 195 12.88 -16.12 2.81
C LYS A 195 13.31 -16.68 1.49
N ARG A 196 13.46 -15.82 0.48
CA ARG A 196 14.11 -16.15 -0.77
C ARG A 196 15.44 -16.59 -0.23
N LYS A 197 15.63 -17.92 -0.08
CA LYS A 197 16.96 -18.47 -0.13
C LYS A 197 17.35 -17.96 -1.49
N ALA A 198 18.08 -16.87 -1.52
CA ALA A 198 18.94 -16.57 -2.63
C ALA A 198 19.80 -17.82 -2.68
N LYS A 199 19.32 -18.84 -3.39
CA LYS A 199 20.16 -19.59 -4.27
C LYS A 199 20.64 -18.51 -5.22
N ALA A 200 21.63 -17.75 -4.76
CA ALA A 200 22.68 -17.30 -5.63
C ALA A 200 23.12 -18.60 -6.27
N ASN A 201 22.55 -18.90 -7.44
CA ASN A 201 23.22 -19.78 -8.36
C ASN A 201 24.60 -19.12 -8.48
N LYS A 202 25.61 -19.78 -7.92
CA LYS A 202 27.02 -19.37 -8.00
C LYS A 202 27.53 -19.53 -9.44
N THR A 203 26.77 -19.03 -10.39
CA THR A 203 27.09 -18.92 -11.82
C THR A 203 26.89 -17.48 -12.29
N SER A 204 26.86 -16.50 -11.39
CA SER A 204 27.16 -15.13 -11.80
C SER A 204 28.63 -15.09 -12.17
N VAL A 205 28.90 -15.19 -13.48
CA VAL A 205 30.13 -14.66 -14.06
C VAL A 205 30.36 -13.27 -13.45
N PRO A 206 31.59 -12.92 -13.03
CA PRO A 206 31.86 -11.59 -12.50
C PRO A 206 31.37 -10.54 -13.50
N LEU A 207 30.41 -9.72 -13.08
CA LEU A 207 29.91 -8.61 -13.90
C LEU A 207 31.05 -7.60 -14.05
N SER A 208 31.66 -7.55 -15.21
CA SER A 208 32.56 -6.47 -15.59
C SER A 208 31.72 -5.30 -16.09
N ILE A 209 32.00 -4.09 -15.61
CA ILE A 209 31.35 -2.86 -16.10
C ILE A 209 31.67 -2.65 -17.58
N ASP A 210 32.88 -2.99 -18.00
CA ASP A 210 33.36 -2.75 -19.37
C ASP A 210 32.63 -3.61 -20.40
N SER A 211 32.19 -4.81 -19.99
CA SER A 211 31.47 -5.75 -20.86
C SER A 211 30.00 -5.93 -20.44
N PHE A 212 29.46 -5.05 -19.60
CA PHE A 212 28.10 -5.21 -19.06
C PHE A 212 27.03 -5.12 -20.15
N TRP A 213 27.27 -4.29 -21.17
CA TRP A 213 26.36 -4.08 -22.30
C TRP A 213 26.64 -5.01 -23.48
N GLU A 214 27.58 -5.96 -23.34
CA GLU A 214 27.88 -6.94 -24.36
C GLU A 214 26.97 -8.15 -24.21
N TYR A 215 26.07 -8.32 -25.18
CA TYR A 215 25.15 -9.44 -25.23
C TYR A 215 25.76 -10.58 -26.04
N ASN A 216 26.19 -11.64 -25.35
CA ASN A 216 26.70 -12.87 -25.99
C ASN A 216 25.59 -13.86 -26.38
N GLU A 217 24.36 -13.57 -25.98
CA GLU A 217 23.16 -14.33 -26.33
C GLU A 217 22.09 -13.35 -26.87
N PRO A 218 21.27 -13.77 -27.84
CA PRO A 218 20.16 -12.95 -28.29
C PRO A 218 19.22 -12.65 -27.13
N LEU A 219 18.72 -11.40 -27.06
CA LEU A 219 17.73 -11.01 -26.08
C LEU A 219 16.50 -11.91 -26.20
N ASP A 220 15.94 -12.31 -25.06
CA ASP A 220 14.68 -13.03 -25.01
C ASP A 220 13.60 -12.20 -25.75
N SER A 221 13.03 -12.77 -26.79
CA SER A 221 12.06 -12.10 -27.65
C SER A 221 10.79 -11.66 -26.91
N SER A 222 10.50 -12.27 -25.75
CA SER A 222 9.40 -11.83 -24.87
C SER A 222 9.69 -10.53 -24.12
N LEU A 223 10.96 -10.15 -23.97
CA LEU A 223 11.39 -8.91 -23.31
C LEU A 223 11.51 -7.74 -24.29
N VAL A 224 11.48 -8.02 -25.59
CA VAL A 224 11.64 -7.04 -26.66
C VAL A 224 10.27 -6.59 -27.13
N VAL A 225 9.72 -5.55 -26.49
CA VAL A 225 8.49 -4.89 -26.94
C VAL A 225 8.85 -3.72 -27.86
N ILE A 226 8.84 -3.95 -29.17
CA ILE A 226 9.11 -2.92 -30.21
C ILE A 226 7.82 -2.18 -30.58
N THR A 227 6.66 -2.71 -30.20
CA THR A 227 5.37 -2.11 -30.53
C THR A 227 5.13 -0.84 -29.71
N PRO A 228 4.86 0.31 -30.35
CA PRO A 228 4.48 1.50 -29.61
C PRO A 228 3.19 1.23 -28.83
N PRO A 229 3.06 1.77 -27.60
CA PRO A 229 1.84 1.63 -26.81
C PRO A 229 0.64 2.20 -27.59
N THR A 230 -0.50 1.49 -27.54
CA THR A 230 -1.74 1.89 -28.24
C THR A 230 -2.47 3.04 -27.53
N ASP A 231 -2.22 3.22 -26.25
CA ASP A 231 -2.57 4.45 -25.54
C ASP A 231 -1.46 5.46 -25.83
N ASN A 232 -1.80 6.71 -26.15
CA ASN A 232 -0.87 7.84 -26.36
C ASN A 232 -0.02 8.20 -25.11
N LYS A 233 0.14 7.28 -24.17
CA LYS A 233 0.99 7.38 -22.97
C LYS A 233 2.27 6.62 -23.20
N ASN A 234 3.40 7.30 -23.08
CA ASN A 234 4.72 6.72 -23.21
C ASN A 234 5.42 6.59 -21.84
N ILE A 235 6.60 5.98 -21.82
CA ILE A 235 7.33 5.76 -20.56
C ILE A 235 7.77 7.06 -19.87
N LEU A 236 7.92 8.16 -20.62
CA LEU A 236 8.24 9.48 -20.06
C LEU A 236 7.06 10.03 -19.26
N ASP A 237 5.83 9.73 -19.63
CA ASP A 237 4.63 10.10 -18.87
C ASP A 237 4.55 9.35 -17.51
N VAL A 238 5.07 8.12 -17.48
CA VAL A 238 5.14 7.30 -16.25
C VAL A 238 6.25 7.78 -15.32
N LEU A 239 7.40 8.17 -15.87
CA LEU A 239 8.55 8.65 -15.10
C LEU A 239 8.35 10.08 -14.58
N GLY A 240 7.47 10.86 -15.21
CA GLY A 240 7.19 12.24 -14.83
C GLY A 240 8.30 13.21 -15.22
N ALA A 241 8.25 14.42 -14.67
CA ALA A 241 9.23 15.46 -14.99
C ALA A 241 10.62 15.11 -14.42
N ILE A 242 11.66 15.30 -15.22
CA ILE A 242 13.05 15.15 -14.81
C ILE A 242 13.39 16.25 -13.78
N PRO A 243 14.18 15.96 -12.73
CA PRO A 243 14.52 16.93 -11.68
C PRO A 243 15.54 17.98 -12.16
N LEU A 244 15.13 18.82 -13.12
CA LEU A 244 15.88 19.95 -13.68
C LEU A 244 15.08 21.26 -13.52
N PRO A 245 15.73 22.43 -13.62
CA PRO A 245 15.04 23.71 -13.72
C PRO A 245 13.97 23.68 -14.82
N TYR A 246 12.84 24.38 -14.61
CA TYR A 246 11.63 24.25 -15.44
C TYR A 246 11.89 24.35 -16.94
N ASN A 247 12.66 25.35 -17.40
CA ASN A 247 12.95 25.54 -18.82
C ASN A 247 13.79 24.40 -19.39
N ASP A 248 14.76 23.90 -18.63
CA ASP A 248 15.65 22.81 -19.05
C ASP A 248 14.90 21.47 -19.06
N SER A 249 14.05 21.23 -18.04
CA SER A 249 13.18 20.06 -17.99
C SER A 249 12.23 20.02 -19.20
N GLN A 250 11.66 21.15 -19.61
CA GLN A 250 10.78 21.19 -20.78
C GLN A 250 11.53 20.88 -22.08
N ALA A 251 12.70 21.49 -22.28
CA ALA A 251 13.52 21.26 -23.47
C ALA A 251 13.97 19.79 -23.59
N VAL A 252 14.45 19.19 -22.48
CA VAL A 252 14.88 17.79 -22.45
C VAL A 252 13.72 16.84 -22.66
N MET A 253 12.58 17.07 -22.00
CA MET A 253 11.40 16.22 -22.17
C MET A 253 10.85 16.29 -23.60
N GLN A 254 10.83 17.47 -24.22
CA GLN A 254 10.42 17.64 -25.61
C GLN A 254 11.34 16.88 -26.58
N TYR A 255 12.65 16.92 -26.35
CA TYR A 255 13.61 16.17 -27.16
C TYR A 255 13.45 14.66 -26.99
N LEU A 256 13.37 14.17 -25.75
CA LEU A 256 13.17 12.75 -25.47
C LEU A 256 11.86 12.22 -26.06
N GLN A 257 10.80 13.03 -26.02
CA GLN A 257 9.51 12.69 -26.62
C GLN A 257 9.63 12.50 -28.14
N GLN A 258 10.39 13.35 -28.83
CA GLN A 258 10.65 13.22 -30.26
C GLN A 258 11.44 11.93 -30.56
N VAL A 259 12.49 11.66 -29.79
CA VAL A 259 13.32 10.45 -29.96
C VAL A 259 12.48 9.19 -29.74
N TYR A 260 11.69 9.15 -28.66
CA TYR A 260 10.86 7.99 -28.32
C TYR A 260 9.81 7.68 -29.39
N ASN A 261 9.29 8.70 -30.07
CA ASN A 261 8.34 8.52 -31.17
C ASN A 261 9.01 8.09 -32.48
N ALA A 262 10.26 8.54 -32.73
CA ALA A 262 10.97 8.27 -33.97
C ALA A 262 11.66 6.89 -34.01
N VAL A 263 12.18 6.43 -32.86
CA VAL A 263 12.96 5.18 -32.78
C VAL A 263 12.17 3.94 -33.19
N PRO A 264 10.93 3.69 -32.71
CA PRO A 264 10.17 2.50 -33.09
C PRO A 264 9.90 2.41 -34.59
N ILE A 265 9.62 3.56 -35.23
CA ILE A 265 9.38 3.65 -36.68
C ILE A 265 10.65 3.25 -37.43
N LYS A 266 11.81 3.81 -37.03
CA LYS A 266 13.08 3.50 -37.67
C LYS A 266 13.52 2.04 -37.45
N VAL A 267 13.27 1.49 -36.27
CA VAL A 267 13.55 0.09 -35.95
C VAL A 267 12.67 -0.84 -36.80
N MET A 268 11.38 -0.54 -36.98
CA MET A 268 10.52 -1.30 -37.89
C MET A 268 10.99 -1.24 -39.34
N GLU A 269 11.42 -0.07 -39.84
CA GLU A 269 11.99 0.04 -41.19
C GLU A 269 13.23 -0.84 -41.38
N ILE A 270 14.15 -0.86 -40.41
CA ILE A 270 15.36 -1.70 -40.46
C ILE A 270 14.98 -3.19 -40.41
N ALA A 271 14.11 -3.58 -39.47
CA ALA A 271 13.67 -4.96 -39.34
C ALA A 271 12.93 -5.51 -40.57
N LEU A 272 12.22 -4.64 -41.31
CA LEU A 272 11.55 -5.01 -42.57
C LEU A 272 12.49 -5.08 -43.78
N THR A 273 13.64 -4.39 -43.73
CA THR A 273 14.61 -4.35 -44.84
C THR A 273 15.69 -5.43 -44.73
N GLU A 274 15.99 -5.93 -43.53
CA GLU A 274 16.94 -7.03 -43.31
C GLU A 274 16.38 -8.45 -43.60
N ASN A 275 15.09 -8.56 -43.96
CA ASN A 275 14.41 -9.82 -44.29
C ASN A 275 14.24 -10.08 -45.80
N ASN A 276 15.00 -9.38 -46.65
CA ASN A 276 15.16 -9.62 -48.10
C ASN A 276 16.64 -9.81 -48.45
#